data_AF-A0A151K3G8-F1
#
_entry.id   AF-A0A151K3G8-F1
#
_cell.length_a   1.000
_cell.length_b   1.000
_cell.length_c   1.000
_cell.angle_alpha   90.00
_cell.angle_beta   90.00
_cell.angle_gamma   90.00
#
_symmetry.space_group_name_H-M   'P 1'
#
loop_
_entity.id
_entity.type
_entity.pdbx_description
1 polymer ?
#
loop_
_entity_poly.entity_id
_entity_poly.type
_entity_poly.pdbx_seq_one_letter_code
_entity_poly.pdbx_strand_id
1 'polypeptide(L)' 'NRSKRRWWVRPINRPRDDFGHFRNLFSYMKTDDHEEFFGFTRMIPSQFRILCDLVRPFLTKRSNRPSLSVELRVAVTLS' A
#
# COMPACT_ATOMS: atom_id res chain seq x y z
N ASN A 1 -16.25 21.72 -19.70
CA ASN A 1 -14.83 21.61 -20.14
C ASN A 1 -14.08 20.64 -19.24
N ARG A 2 -13.95 19.35 -19.61
CA ARG A 2 -13.03 18.43 -18.90
C ARG A 2 -11.62 18.76 -19.37
N SER A 3 -10.82 19.39 -18.51
CA SER A 3 -9.39 19.60 -18.76
C SER A 3 -8.75 18.25 -19.16
N LYS A 4 -8.10 18.19 -20.33
CA LYS A 4 -7.32 17.03 -20.73
C LYS A 4 -6.21 16.85 -19.70
N ARG A 5 -6.29 15.79 -18.89
CA ARG A 5 -5.24 15.45 -17.91
C ARG A 5 -3.91 15.37 -18.66
N ARG A 6 -2.98 16.30 -18.36
CA ARG A 6 -1.61 16.30 -18.90
C ARG A 6 -0.87 15.00 -18.57
N TRP A 7 -1.15 14.43 -17.40
CA TRP A 7 -0.53 13.20 -16.93
C TRP A 7 -1.56 12.30 -16.25
N TRP A 8 -1.57 11.01 -16.61
CA TRP A 8 -2.30 9.97 -15.88
C TRP A 8 -1.63 9.65 -14.53
N VAL A 9 -0.30 9.54 -14.54
CA VAL A 9 0.58 9.48 -13.36
C VAL A 9 1.70 10.50 -13.59
N ARG A 10 1.92 11.38 -12.61
CA ARG A 10 3.01 12.38 -12.68
C ARG A 10 4.37 11.67 -12.73
N PRO A 11 5.37 12.18 -13.49
CA PRO A 11 6.70 11.57 -13.58
C PRO A 11 7.34 11.22 -12.24
N ILE A 12 7.23 12.10 -11.24
CA ILE A 12 7.75 11.88 -9.88
C ILE A 12 7.15 10.65 -9.16
N ASN A 13 5.94 10.22 -9.53
CA ASN A 13 5.26 9.07 -8.93
C ASN A 13 5.44 7.77 -9.74
N ARG A 14 6.19 7.82 -10.85
CA ARG A 14 6.47 6.64 -11.67
C ARG A 14 7.39 5.65 -10.94
N PRO A 15 8.51 6.06 -10.31
CA PRO A 15 9.42 5.13 -9.64
C PRO A 15 8.96 4.84 -8.19
N ARG A 16 7.65 4.80 -7.95
CA ARG A 16 7.08 4.50 -6.61
C ARG A 16 7.39 3.07 -6.14
N ASP A 17 7.77 2.20 -7.06
CA ASP A 17 8.15 0.84 -6.72
C ASP A 17 9.62 0.77 -6.26
N ASP A 18 10.45 1.70 -6.71
CA ASP A 18 11.88 1.77 -6.34
C ASP A 18 12.10 2.65 -5.09
N PHE A 19 11.39 3.76 -4.98
CA PHE A 19 11.59 4.76 -3.92
C PHE A 19 10.38 4.92 -2.99
N GLY A 20 9.29 4.19 -3.23
CA GLY A 20 8.09 4.33 -2.43
C GLY A 20 8.25 3.73 -1.04
N HIS A 21 7.77 4.47 -0.04
CA HIS A 21 7.75 4.07 1.37
C HIS A 21 7.22 2.65 1.60
N PHE A 22 6.18 2.27 0.85
CA PHE A 22 5.53 0.97 1.02
C PHE A 22 6.40 -0.22 0.62
N ARG A 23 7.13 -0.12 -0.50
CA ARG A 23 7.99 -1.23 -0.94
C ARG A 23 9.29 -1.31 -0.14
N ASN A 24 9.76 -0.16 0.36
CA ASN A 24 10.99 -0.07 1.12
C ASN A 24 10.72 -0.16 2.62
N LEU A 25 10.53 0.98 3.29
CA LEU A 25 10.47 1.07 4.75
C LEU A 25 9.34 0.23 5.36
N PHE A 26 8.14 0.22 4.76
CA PHE A 26 7.05 -0.61 5.29
C PHE A 26 7.34 -2.11 5.20
N SER A 27 8.02 -2.56 4.14
CA SER A 27 8.44 -3.97 4.04
C SER A 27 9.44 -4.31 5.14
N TYR A 28 10.43 -3.44 5.37
CA TYR A 28 11.43 -3.60 6.43
C TYR A 28 10.79 -3.63 7.82
N MET A 29 9.88 -2.71 8.14
CA MET A 29 9.12 -2.75 9.40
C MET A 29 8.38 -4.09 9.56
N LYS A 30 7.74 -4.57 8.49
CA LYS A 30 7.00 -5.83 8.54
C LYS A 30 7.87 -7.07 8.77
N THR A 31 9.14 -7.07 8.36
CA THR A 31 10.03 -8.25 8.40
C THR A 31 11.07 -8.21 9.52
N ASP A 32 11.58 -7.02 9.82
CA ASP A 32 12.78 -6.83 10.65
C ASP A 32 12.50 -5.94 11.88
N ASP A 33 11.55 -5.01 11.80
CA ASP A 33 11.22 -4.06 12.89
C ASP A 33 9.72 -4.06 13.23
N HIS A 34 9.31 -5.09 13.97
CA HIS A 34 7.91 -5.27 14.35
C HIS A 34 7.39 -4.23 15.35
N GLU A 35 8.27 -3.53 16.09
CA GLU A 35 7.86 -2.46 17.00
C GLU A 35 7.39 -1.23 16.21
N GLU A 36 8.17 -0.79 15.21
CA GLU A 36 7.76 0.27 14.30
C GLU A 36 6.56 -0.16 13.45
N PHE A 37 6.50 -1.42 13.01
CA PHE A 37 5.32 -1.95 12.33
C PHE A 37 4.06 -1.86 13.18
N PHE A 38 4.17 -2.19 14.47
CA PHE A 38 3.06 -2.07 15.42
C PHE A 38 2.71 -0.60 15.68
N GLY A 39 3.69 0.30 15.76
CA GLY A 39 3.45 1.74 15.84
C GLY A 39 2.64 2.25 14.65
N PHE A 40 2.99 1.79 13.45
CA PHE A 40 2.36 2.19 12.19
C PHE A 40 0.96 1.59 11.97
N THR A 41 0.76 0.31 12.30
CA THR A 41 -0.48 -0.43 11.97
C THR A 41 -1.37 -0.74 13.17
N ARG A 42 -0.86 -0.57 14.40
CA ARG A 42 -1.45 -1.05 15.66
C ARG A 42 -1.72 -2.56 15.69
N MET A 43 -0.95 -3.31 14.89
CA MET A 43 -1.08 -4.75 14.73
C MET A 43 0.30 -5.40 14.62
N ILE A 44 0.42 -6.65 15.05
CA ILE A 44 1.59 -7.45 14.67
C ILE A 44 1.42 -7.95 13.22
N PRO A 45 2.51 -8.31 12.50
CA PRO A 45 2.44 -8.69 11.09
C PRO A 45 1.44 -9.82 10.77
N SER A 46 1.26 -10.79 11.68
CA SER A 46 0.31 -11.88 11.52
C SER A 46 -1.15 -11.42 11.56
N GLN A 47 -1.50 -10.51 12.48
CA GLN A 47 -2.83 -9.88 12.57
C GLN A 47 -3.11 -9.05 11.32
N PHE A 48 -2.12 -8.26 10.88
CA PHE A 48 -2.24 -7.47 9.66
C PHE A 48 -2.49 -8.35 8.43
N ARG A 49 -1.79 -9.48 8.31
CA ARG A 49 -2.02 -10.46 7.23
C ARG A 49 -3.44 -11.01 7.27
N ILE A 50 -3.93 -11.41 8.44
CA ILE A 50 -5.31 -11.91 8.61
C ILE A 50 -6.31 -10.85 8.15
N LEU A 51 -6.15 -9.60 8.59
CA LEU A 51 -7.00 -8.50 8.16
C LEU A 51 -6.97 -8.34 6.64
N CYS A 52 -5.78 -8.33 6.04
CA CYS A 52 -5.61 -8.23 4.60
C CYS A 52 -6.36 -9.34 3.85
N ASP A 53 -6.31 -10.57 4.33
CA ASP A 53 -7.00 -11.69 3.70
C ASP A 53 -8.53 -11.61 3.84
N LEU A 54 -9.03 -11.15 4.99
CA LEU A 54 -10.47 -10.89 5.20
C LEU A 54 -11.00 -9.82 4.25
N VAL A 55 -10.23 -8.74 4.02
CA VAL A 55 -10.69 -7.62 3.17
C VAL A 55 -10.33 -7.79 1.69
N ARG A 56 -9.45 -8.73 1.34
CA ARG A 56 -8.98 -8.98 -0.03
C ARG A 56 -10.10 -9.13 -1.05
N PRO A 57 -11.21 -9.85 -0.80
CA PRO A 57 -12.31 -9.98 -1.76
C PRO A 57 -12.95 -8.62 -2.12
N PHE A 58 -12.99 -7.68 -1.18
CA PHE A 58 -13.60 -6.36 -1.34
C PHE A 58 -12.64 -5.31 -1.90
N LEU A 59 -11.34 -5.52 -1.70
CA LEU A 59 -10.30 -4.56 -2.10
C LEU A 59 -9.58 -4.92 -3.41
N THR A 60 -9.78 -6.14 -3.94
CA THR A 60 -9.21 -6.54 -5.23
C THR A 60 -9.94 -5.80 -6.36
N LYS A 61 -9.22 -4.91 -7.06
CA LYS A 61 -9.76 -4.16 -8.20
C LYS A 61 -9.34 -4.81 -9.52
N ARG A 62 -10.31 -4.99 -10.42
CA ARG A 62 -10.05 -5.34 -11.83
C ARG A 62 -10.11 -4.07 -12.66
N SER A 63 -8.96 -3.58 -13.10
CA SER A 63 -8.89 -2.39 -13.96
C SER A 63 -7.67 -2.45 -14.86
N ASN A 64 -7.72 -1.75 -16.00
CA ASN A 64 -6.58 -1.63 -16.91
C ASN A 64 -5.37 -0.90 -16.27
N ARG A 65 -5.61 -0.15 -15.19
CA ARG A 65 -4.55 0.44 -14.38
C ARG A 65 -4.09 -0.59 -13.33
N PRO A 66 -2.77 -0.75 -13.11
CA PRO A 66 -2.26 -1.47 -11.95
C PRO A 66 -2.87 -0.89 -10.67
N SER A 67 -3.63 -1.73 -9.96
CA SER A 67 -4.22 -1.36 -8.68
C SER A 67 -3.13 -1.33 -7.60
N LEU A 68 -3.30 -0.47 -6.60
CA LEU A 68 -2.52 -0.59 -5.37
C LEU A 68 -2.81 -1.96 -4.73
N SER A 69 -1.79 -2.57 -4.13
CA SER A 69 -1.95 -3.85 -3.43
C SER A 69 -2.92 -3.71 -2.27
N VAL A 70 -3.57 -4.82 -1.89
CA VAL A 70 -4.46 -4.85 -0.72
C VAL A 70 -3.72 -4.39 0.53
N GLU A 71 -2.51 -4.91 0.75
CA GLU A 71 -1.66 -4.51 1.88
C GLU A 71 -1.38 -3.01 1.90
N LEU A 72 -1.03 -2.39 0.77
CA LEU A 72 -0.79 -0.94 0.72
C LEU A 72 -2.05 -0.15 1.07
N ARG A 73 -3.20 -0.58 0.56
CA ARG A 73 -4.48 0.10 0.84
C ARG A 73 -4.84 0.00 2.32
N VAL A 74 -4.65 -1.17 2.92
CA VAL A 74 -4.90 -1.38 4.35
C VAL A 74 -3.90 -0.60 5.19
N ALA A 75 -2.61 -0.67 4.89
CA ALA A 75 -1.55 0.05 5.59
C ALA A 75 -1.81 1.55 5.66
N VAL A 76 -2.12 2.19 4.52
CA VAL A 76 -2.43 3.64 4.45
C VAL A 76 -3.74 4.00 5.17
N THR A 77 -4.66 3.03 5.35
CA THR A 77 -5.91 3.28 6.08
C THR A 77 -5.70 3.19 7.59
N LEU A 78 -4.73 2.39 8.04
CA LEU A 78 -4.44 2.19 9.47
C LEU A 78 -3.43 3.19 10.03
N SER A 79 -2.58 3.77 9.18
CA SER A 79 -1.60 4.81 9.51
C SER A 79 -2.23 6.17 9.75
#